data_AF-A0A135U1F1-F1
#
_entry.id   AF-A0A135U1F1-F1
#
_cell.length_a   1.000
_cell.length_b   1.000
_cell.length_c   1.000
_cell.angle_alpha   90.00
_cell.angle_beta   90.00
_cell.angle_gamma   90.00
#
_symmetry.space_group_name_H-M   'P 1'
#
loop_
_entity.id
_entity.type
_entity.pdbx_description
1 polymer ?
#
loop_
_entity_poly.entity_id
_entity_poly.type
_entity_poly.pdbx_seq_one_letter_code
_entity_poly.pdbx_strand_id
1 'polypeptide(L)'
;MKSSSEHDIAKIFNSYVAAGAIGTAWELGLLDEIHTQKAVDIDEFAANHNLDLASTHALVSALATSDILQRQGGAAMPGKLLEEAYRTKSLFHWLALGSGSLFARMQYVIRNENREGKLYSRDSAAIAYACCDAPHAIH
;
A
#
# COMPACT_ATOMS: atom_id res chain seq x y z
N MET A 1 -16.40 -19.41 16.22
CA MET A 1 -14.93 -19.38 16.20
C MET A 1 -14.53 -19.71 14.76
N LYS A 2 -14.02 -18.74 13.98
CA LYS A 2 -13.56 -19.04 12.61
C LYS A 2 -12.47 -20.10 12.68
N SER A 3 -12.46 -21.04 11.74
CA SER A 3 -11.38 -22.03 11.63
C SER A 3 -10.04 -21.30 11.51
N SER A 4 -8.95 -21.82 12.11
CA SER A 4 -7.60 -21.24 11.96
C SER A 4 -7.27 -20.99 10.48
N SER A 5 -7.69 -21.88 9.58
CA SER A 5 -7.47 -21.74 8.15
C SER A 5 -8.20 -20.54 7.52
N GLU A 6 -9.45 -20.26 7.93
CA GLU A 6 -10.19 -19.09 7.43
C GLU A 6 -9.54 -17.79 7.86
N HIS A 7 -9.02 -17.76 9.10
CA HIS A 7 -8.30 -16.62 9.61
C HIS A 7 -6.97 -16.39 8.86
N ASP A 8 -6.24 -17.45 8.56
CA ASP A 8 -4.96 -17.36 7.84
C ASP A 8 -5.16 -16.92 6.38
N ILE A 9 -6.21 -17.38 5.69
CA ILE A 9 -6.56 -16.88 4.36
C ILE A 9 -6.98 -15.40 4.41
N ALA A 10 -7.75 -14.99 5.43
CA ALA A 10 -8.13 -13.59 5.60
C ALA A 10 -6.91 -12.69 5.83
N LYS A 11 -5.88 -13.17 6.54
CA LYS A 11 -4.61 -12.44 6.67
C LYS A 11 -3.94 -12.23 5.32
N ILE A 12 -3.83 -13.27 4.48
CA ILE A 12 -3.21 -13.15 3.15
C ILE A 12 -3.98 -12.12 2.31
N PHE A 13 -5.31 -12.18 2.32
CA PHE A 13 -6.15 -11.24 1.60
C PHE A 13 -5.92 -9.79 2.07
N ASN A 14 -5.97 -9.56 3.39
CA ASN A 14 -5.79 -8.23 3.96
C ASN A 14 -4.37 -7.70 3.72
N SER A 15 -3.34 -8.54 3.77
CA SER A 15 -1.97 -8.16 3.45
C SER A 15 -1.81 -7.68 2.01
N TYR A 16 -2.53 -8.27 1.05
CA TYR A 16 -2.52 -7.80 -0.33
C TYR A 16 -3.12 -6.39 -0.46
N VAL A 17 -4.26 -6.14 0.21
CA VAL A 17 -4.89 -4.80 0.24
C VAL A 17 -3.98 -3.79 0.94
N ALA A 18 -3.39 -4.16 2.08
CA ALA A 18 -2.49 -3.33 2.85
C ALA A 18 -1.23 -2.95 2.05
N ALA A 19 -0.69 -3.88 1.25
CA ALA A 19 0.46 -3.61 0.39
C ALA A 19 0.18 -2.47 -0.61
N GLY A 20 -1.00 -2.48 -1.25
CA GLY A 20 -1.43 -1.37 -2.08
C GLY A 20 -1.59 -0.07 -1.29
N ALA A 21 -2.23 -0.15 -0.12
CA ALA A 21 -2.48 0.99 0.75
C ALA A 21 -1.20 1.68 1.24
N ILE A 22 -0.13 0.94 1.56
CA ILE A 22 1.16 1.52 1.96
C ILE A 22 1.75 2.36 0.83
N GLY A 23 1.81 1.81 -0.38
CA GLY A 23 2.33 2.51 -1.55
C GLY A 23 1.53 3.78 -1.85
N THR A 24 0.20 3.67 -1.85
CA THR A 24 -0.69 4.81 -2.08
C THR A 24 -0.58 5.88 -0.99
N ALA A 25 -0.57 5.50 0.28
CA ALA A 25 -0.46 6.45 1.39
C ALA A 25 0.89 7.17 1.43
N TRP A 26 1.96 6.53 0.94
CA TRP A 26 3.23 7.21 0.73
C TRP A 26 3.17 8.20 -0.44
N GLU A 27 2.70 7.77 -1.61
CA GLU A 27 2.64 8.63 -2.79
C GLU A 27 1.76 9.88 -2.57
N LEU A 28 0.69 9.75 -1.78
CA LEU A 28 -0.19 10.86 -1.41
C LEU A 28 0.33 11.70 -0.23
N GLY A 29 1.47 11.34 0.39
CA GLY A 29 2.06 12.08 1.52
C GLY A 29 1.46 11.80 2.89
N LEU A 30 0.43 10.94 2.99
CA LEU A 30 -0.22 10.59 4.27
C LEU A 30 0.76 9.97 5.26
N LEU A 31 1.62 9.05 4.80
CA LEU A 31 2.60 8.42 5.68
C LEU A 31 3.64 9.42 6.20
N ASP A 32 4.05 10.39 5.38
CA ASP A 32 5.03 11.41 5.76
C ASP A 32 4.44 12.37 6.81
N GLU A 33 3.18 12.77 6.64
CA GLU A 33 2.46 13.61 7.62
C GLU A 33 2.27 12.90 8.96
N ILE A 34 1.83 11.64 8.96
CA ILE A 34 1.63 10.88 10.20
C ILE A 34 2.97 10.62 10.90
N HIS A 35 4.03 10.31 10.15
CA HIS A 35 5.39 10.13 10.70
C HIS A 35 5.90 11.39 11.39
N THR A 36 5.56 12.57 10.85
CA THR A 36 6.00 13.87 11.38
C THR A 36 5.13 14.42 12.51
N GLN A 37 3.79 14.39 12.35
CA GLN A 37 2.83 15.13 13.19
C GLN A 37 2.16 14.28 14.27
N LYS A 38 2.35 12.94 14.25
CA LYS A 38 1.75 11.94 15.16
C LYS A 38 0.22 11.82 15.13
N ALA A 39 -0.51 12.73 14.52
CA ALA A 39 -1.94 12.62 14.25
C ALA A 39 -2.31 13.47 13.05
N VAL A 40 -3.15 12.94 12.16
CA VAL A 40 -3.64 13.62 10.96
C VAL A 40 -5.16 13.53 10.95
N ASP A 41 -5.86 14.66 10.82
CA ASP A 41 -7.30 14.66 10.57
C ASP A 41 -7.56 14.19 9.13
N ILE A 42 -8.39 13.16 8.98
CA ILE A 42 -8.57 12.49 7.68
C ILE A 42 -9.36 13.38 6.71
N ASP A 43 -10.30 14.16 7.21
CA ASP A 43 -11.16 15.04 6.40
C ASP A 43 -10.35 16.26 5.93
N GLU A 44 -9.54 16.83 6.83
CA GLU A 44 -8.62 17.92 6.51
C GLU A 44 -7.55 17.47 5.51
N PHE A 45 -6.95 16.29 5.71
CA PHE A 45 -5.99 15.72 4.76
C PHE A 45 -6.62 15.53 3.38
N ALA A 46 -7.82 14.92 3.30
CA ALA A 46 -8.51 14.74 2.03
C ALA A 46 -8.80 16.08 1.34
N ALA A 47 -9.24 17.10 2.08
CA ALA A 47 -9.52 18.42 1.55
C ALA A 47 -8.23 19.11 1.04
N ASN A 48 -7.15 19.09 1.82
CA ASN A 48 -5.88 19.73 1.50
C ASN A 48 -5.21 19.13 0.25
N HIS A 49 -5.39 17.82 0.04
CA HIS A 49 -4.82 17.09 -1.09
C HIS A 49 -5.81 16.88 -2.25
N ASN A 50 -7.02 17.45 -2.17
CA ASN A 50 -8.08 17.32 -3.17
C ASN A 50 -8.42 15.84 -3.49
N LEU A 51 -8.58 15.03 -2.45
CA LEU A 51 -8.87 13.60 -2.53
C LEU A 51 -10.36 13.31 -2.26
N ASP A 52 -10.85 12.18 -2.79
CA ASP A 52 -12.17 11.68 -2.42
C ASP A 52 -12.20 11.27 -0.95
N LEU A 53 -13.16 11.82 -0.21
CA LEU A 53 -13.27 11.64 1.23
C LEU A 53 -13.48 10.17 1.60
N ALA A 54 -14.43 9.50 0.94
CA ALA A 54 -14.78 8.11 1.26
C ALA A 54 -13.60 7.15 0.99
N SER A 55 -12.90 7.34 -0.12
CA SER A 55 -11.72 6.56 -0.50
C SER A 55 -10.54 6.81 0.44
N THR A 56 -10.35 8.04 0.91
CA THR A 56 -9.32 8.38 1.90
C THR A 56 -9.59 7.69 3.25
N HIS A 57 -10.86 7.68 3.68
CA HIS A 57 -11.27 6.91 4.87
C HIS A 57 -11.06 5.41 4.69
N ALA A 58 -11.33 4.86 3.51
CA ALA A 58 -11.10 3.44 3.20
C ALA A 58 -9.60 3.10 3.21
N LEU A 59 -8.75 3.98 2.66
CA LEU A 59 -7.29 3.86 2.68
C LEU A 59 -6.77 3.78 4.13
N VAL A 60 -7.17 4.71 4.99
CA VAL A 60 -6.80 4.71 6.41
C VAL A 60 -7.30 3.44 7.10
N SER A 61 -8.50 2.98 6.77
CA SER A 61 -9.07 1.76 7.35
C SER A 61 -8.28 0.50 6.95
N ALA A 62 -7.81 0.40 5.70
CA ALA A 62 -6.95 -0.69 5.25
C ALA A 62 -5.63 -0.74 6.03
N LEU A 63 -5.00 0.42 6.27
CA LEU A 63 -3.78 0.52 7.07
C LEU A 63 -4.04 0.23 8.56
N ALA A 64 -5.19 0.65 9.09
CA ALA A 64 -5.57 0.41 10.47
C ALA A 64 -5.84 -1.06 10.77
N THR A 65 -6.51 -1.78 9.85
CA THR A 65 -6.72 -3.23 9.98
C THR A 65 -5.43 -4.06 9.96
N SER A 66 -4.33 -3.46 9.52
CA SER A 66 -2.99 -4.08 9.49
C SER A 66 -2.06 -3.54 10.58
N ASP A 67 -2.60 -2.80 11.56
CA ASP A 67 -1.86 -2.17 12.66
C ASP A 67 -0.75 -1.19 12.23
N ILE A 68 -0.78 -0.71 10.99
CA ILE A 68 0.16 0.31 10.49
C ILE A 68 -0.27 1.68 11.00
N LEU A 69 -1.56 1.93 10.96
CA LEU A 69 -2.20 3.11 11.55
C LEU A 69 -3.16 2.69 12.66
N GLN A 70 -3.63 3.67 13.41
CA GLN A 70 -4.79 3.56 14.29
C GLN A 70 -5.77 4.66 13.92
N ARG A 71 -7.06 4.41 14.14
CA ARG A 71 -8.10 5.41 13.93
C ARG A 71 -8.68 5.81 15.28
N GLN A 72 -8.66 7.11 15.57
CA GLN A 72 -9.28 7.68 16.76
C GLN A 72 -10.25 8.78 16.34
N GLY A 73 -11.54 8.43 16.28
CA GLY A 73 -12.56 9.33 15.73
C GLY A 73 -12.30 9.65 14.26
N GLY A 74 -12.15 10.94 13.95
CA GLY A 74 -11.83 11.47 12.62
C GLY A 74 -10.34 11.48 12.28
N ALA A 75 -9.45 11.12 13.22
CA ALA A 75 -8.02 11.20 13.03
C ALA A 75 -7.35 9.83 12.77
N ALA A 76 -6.32 9.84 11.95
CA ALA A 76 -5.35 8.76 11.76
C ALA A 76 -4.12 9.01 12.64
N MET A 77 -3.66 7.95 13.32
CA MET A 77 -2.51 7.97 14.23
C MET A 77 -1.53 6.85 13.91
N PRO A 78 -0.25 6.95 14.35
CA PRO A 78 0.71 5.87 14.25
C PRO A 78 0.21 4.56 14.89
N GLY A 79 0.22 3.49 14.12
CA GLY A 79 0.07 2.13 14.62
C GLY A 79 1.40 1.50 14.99
N LYS A 80 1.35 0.27 15.51
CA LYS A 80 2.54 -0.46 15.97
C LYS A 80 3.54 -0.79 14.85
N LEU A 81 3.07 -0.84 13.60
CA LEU A 81 3.88 -1.17 12.43
C LEU A 81 4.26 0.04 11.58
N LEU A 82 3.93 1.28 11.98
CA LEU A 82 4.18 2.47 11.17
C LEU A 82 5.65 2.60 10.78
N GLU A 83 6.57 2.54 11.74
CA GLU A 83 8.00 2.78 11.48
C GLU A 83 8.57 1.79 10.45
N GLU A 84 8.21 0.50 10.57
CA GLU A 84 8.70 -0.51 9.64
C GLU A 84 8.06 -0.34 8.25
N ALA A 85 6.75 -0.07 8.19
CA ALA A 85 6.05 0.21 6.95
C ALA A 85 6.61 1.46 6.26
N TYR A 86 6.94 2.51 7.01
CA TYR A 86 7.52 3.74 6.51
C TYR A 86 8.94 3.54 5.97
N ARG A 87 9.77 2.75 6.67
CA ARG A 87 11.12 2.41 6.22
C ARG A 87 11.12 1.60 4.92
N THR A 88 10.09 0.77 4.73
CA THR A 88 9.99 -0.15 3.58
C THR A 88 8.96 0.27 2.53
N LYS A 89 8.37 1.46 2.64
CA LYS A 89 7.28 1.97 1.79
C LYS A 89 7.57 1.91 0.29
N SER A 90 8.83 2.16 -0.10
CA SER A 90 9.27 2.08 -1.50
C SER A 90 9.15 0.67 -2.09
N LEU A 91 9.35 -0.38 -1.29
CA LEU A 91 9.15 -1.77 -1.73
C LEU A 91 7.68 -2.06 -2.02
N PHE A 92 6.77 -1.58 -1.16
CA PHE A 92 5.33 -1.74 -1.35
C PHE A 92 4.81 -0.97 -2.55
N HIS A 93 5.30 0.26 -2.76
CA HIS A 93 5.00 1.06 -3.94
C HIS A 93 5.45 0.37 -5.23
N TRP A 94 6.71 -0.09 -5.28
CA TRP A 94 7.24 -0.86 -6.41
C TRP A 94 6.43 -2.13 -6.70
N LEU A 95 6.05 -2.86 -5.64
CA LEU A 95 5.32 -4.12 -5.74
C LEU A 95 3.90 -3.90 -6.25
N ALA A 96 3.15 -3.03 -5.58
CA ALA A 96 1.71 -2.91 -5.77
C ALA A 96 1.33 -1.92 -6.89
N LEU A 97 2.01 -0.78 -6.98
CA LEU A 97 1.69 0.26 -7.96
C LEU A 97 2.55 0.11 -9.22
N GLY A 98 3.87 -0.07 -9.06
CA GLY A 98 4.78 -0.28 -10.18
C GLY A 98 4.58 -1.62 -10.89
N SER A 99 4.37 -2.69 -10.12
CA SER A 99 4.40 -4.06 -10.63
C SER A 99 3.08 -4.81 -10.45
N GLY A 100 2.05 -4.19 -9.87
CA GLY A 100 0.79 -4.87 -9.53
C GLY A 100 0.10 -5.51 -10.73
N SER A 101 0.12 -4.84 -11.89
CA SER A 101 -0.47 -5.38 -13.13
C SER A 101 0.19 -6.66 -13.61
N LEU A 102 1.48 -6.87 -13.34
CA LEU A 102 2.17 -8.13 -13.64
C LEU A 102 1.60 -9.26 -12.78
N PHE A 103 1.51 -9.06 -11.47
CA PHE A 103 1.05 -10.08 -10.52
C PHE A 103 -0.45 -10.36 -10.65
N ALA A 104 -1.26 -9.33 -10.88
CA ALA A 104 -2.70 -9.47 -11.12
C ALA A 104 -3.05 -10.23 -12.41
N ARG A 105 -2.09 -10.38 -13.32
CA ARG A 105 -2.23 -11.08 -14.61
C ARG A 105 -1.36 -12.33 -14.71
N MET A 106 -0.90 -12.86 -13.58
CA MET A 106 0.01 -14.01 -13.53
C MET A 106 -0.51 -15.22 -14.32
N GLN A 107 -1.82 -15.47 -14.30
CA GLN A 107 -2.49 -16.54 -15.06
C GLN A 107 -2.28 -16.47 -16.59
N TYR A 108 -1.99 -15.28 -17.12
CA TYR A 108 -1.65 -15.09 -18.54
C TYR A 108 -0.14 -15.19 -18.77
N VAL A 109 0.65 -14.60 -17.86
CA VAL A 109 2.12 -14.50 -17.96
C VAL A 109 2.80 -15.88 -17.95
N ILE A 110 2.25 -16.84 -17.19
CA ILE A 110 2.85 -18.18 -17.05
C ILE A 110 2.62 -19.10 -18.25
N ARG A 111 1.65 -18.79 -19.13
CA ARG A 111 1.29 -19.67 -20.25
C ARG A 111 2.23 -19.43 -21.43
N ASN A 112 2.96 -20.46 -21.86
CA ASN A 112 3.94 -20.36 -22.95
C ASN A 112 3.35 -19.77 -24.24
N GLU A 113 2.11 -20.12 -24.58
CA GLU A 113 1.39 -19.60 -25.75
C GLU A 113 1.22 -18.07 -25.76
N ASN A 114 1.27 -17.42 -24.59
CA ASN A 114 1.17 -15.96 -24.47
C ASN A 114 2.54 -15.28 -24.48
N ARG A 115 3.66 -16.02 -24.43
CA ARG A 115 5.02 -15.49 -24.21
C ARG A 115 5.70 -15.01 -25.50
N GLU A 116 4.96 -14.24 -26.27
CA GLU A 116 5.42 -13.58 -27.48
C GLU A 116 5.10 -12.08 -27.41
N GLY A 117 5.93 -11.23 -28.04
CA GLY A 117 5.70 -9.79 -28.05
C GLY A 117 5.67 -9.14 -26.64
N LYS A 118 4.72 -8.23 -26.42
CA LYS A 118 4.55 -7.49 -25.14
C LYS A 118 3.69 -8.28 -24.15
N LEU A 119 4.35 -9.15 -23.38
CA LEU A 119 3.73 -10.11 -22.45
C LEU A 119 3.04 -9.49 -21.22
N TYR A 120 3.57 -8.39 -20.69
CA TYR A 120 3.05 -7.75 -19.49
C TYR A 120 3.24 -6.22 -19.56
N SER A 121 2.50 -5.52 -18.70
CA SER A 121 2.67 -4.09 -18.47
C SER A 121 3.08 -3.85 -17.03
N ARG A 122 3.91 -2.84 -16.81
CA ARG A 122 4.30 -2.30 -15.51
C ARG A 122 4.29 -0.79 -15.62
N ASP A 123 4.03 -0.11 -14.52
CA ASP A 123 4.09 1.35 -14.49
C ASP A 123 5.54 1.80 -14.28
N SER A 124 6.18 2.25 -15.34
CA SER A 124 7.57 2.70 -15.30
C SER A 124 7.76 3.96 -14.45
N ALA A 125 6.75 4.84 -14.36
CA ALA A 125 6.82 6.04 -13.55
C ALA A 125 6.74 5.68 -12.06
N ALA A 126 5.81 4.80 -11.68
CA ALA A 126 5.71 4.30 -10.32
C ALA A 126 6.96 3.52 -9.88
N ILE A 127 7.56 2.72 -10.77
CA ILE A 127 8.85 2.05 -10.50
C ILE A 127 9.96 3.07 -10.26
N ALA A 128 10.06 4.09 -11.11
CA ALA A 128 11.08 5.13 -10.96
C ALA A 128 10.90 5.90 -9.64
N TYR A 129 9.65 6.25 -9.29
CA TYR A 129 9.30 6.88 -8.01
C TYR A 129 9.78 6.04 -6.83
N ALA A 130 9.47 4.75 -6.81
CA ALA A 130 9.93 3.84 -5.76
C ALA A 130 11.46 3.73 -5.69
N CYS A 131 12.15 3.73 -6.83
CA CYS A 131 13.61 3.65 -6.87
C CYS A 131 14.33 4.87 -6.28
N CYS A 132 13.71 6.05 -6.25
CA CYS A 132 14.30 7.26 -5.66
C CYS A 132 14.50 7.16 -4.14
N ASP A 133 13.66 6.37 -3.45
CA ASP A 133 13.69 6.18 -1.99
C ASP A 133 14.01 4.71 -1.62
N ALA A 134 14.53 3.93 -2.56
CA ALA A 134 14.91 2.55 -2.27
C ALA A 134 16.11 2.55 -1.29
N PRO A 135 15.99 1.94 -0.10
CA PRO A 135 17.14 1.75 0.76
C PRO A 135 18.19 0.92 0.00
N HIS A 136 19.46 1.32 0.08
CA HIS A 136 20.56 0.55 -0.52
C HIS A 136 20.54 -0.86 0.06
N ALA A 137 20.10 -1.82 -0.76
CA ALA A 137 20.19 -3.27 -0.58
C ALA A 137 19.78 -3.83 0.80
N ILE A 138 18.58 -4.40 0.87
CA ILE A 138 18.35 -5.52 1.78
C ILE A 138 19.02 -6.73 1.11
N HIS A 139 20.24 -7.07 1.57
CA HIS A 139 20.92 -8.34 1.30
C HIS A 139 20.54 -9.37 2.35
#